data_AF-A0A101FG88-F1
#
_entry.id   AF-A0A101FG88-F1
#
_cell.length_a   1.000
_cell.length_b   1.000
_cell.length_c   1.000
_cell.angle_alpha   90.00
_cell.angle_beta   90.00
_cell.angle_gamma   90.00
#
_symmetry.space_group_name_H-M   'P 1'
#
loop_
_entity.id
_entity.type
_entity.pdbx_description
1 polymer ?
#
loop_
_entity_poly.entity_id
_entity_poly.type
_entity_poly.pdbx_seq_one_letter_code
_entity_poly.pdbx_strand_id
1 'polypeptide(L)' 'MLDIRHIVGAVLLFVEGLVKLIGECKDFSELEKGIHGLCQKVCNQVLSWALEQMDEALR' A
#
# COMPACT_ATOMS: atom_id res chain seq x y z
N MET A 1 17.83 3.94 3.78
CA MET A 1 17.44 2.52 3.99
C MET A 1 15.95 2.52 4.34
N LEU A 2 15.09 1.73 3.68
CA LEU A 2 13.68 1.66 4.07
C LEU A 2 13.61 1.13 5.50
N ASP A 3 13.19 1.99 6.43
CA ASP A 3 13.00 1.63 7.84
C ASP A 3 11.94 0.52 7.92
N ILE A 4 12.15 -0.45 8.82
CA ILE A 4 11.19 -1.52 9.10
C ILE A 4 9.79 -0.97 9.38
N ARG A 5 9.69 0.26 9.91
CA ARG A 5 8.41 0.99 10.10
C ARG A 5 7.65 1.23 8.80
N HIS A 6 8.33 1.58 7.71
CA HIS A 6 7.69 1.79 6.40
C HIS A 6 7.20 0.46 5.82
N ILE A 7 7.99 -0.61 5.96
CA ILE A 7 7.59 -1.95 5.50
C ILE A 7 6.38 -2.45 6.29
N VAL A 8 6.42 -2.34 7.62
CA VAL A 8 5.31 -2.71 8.49
C VAL A 8 4.07 -1.86 8.19
N GLY A 9 4.24 -0.55 7.97
CA GLY A 9 3.15 0.34 7.60
C GLY A 9 2.47 -0.04 6.28
N ALA A 10 3.25 -0.34 5.23
CA ALA A 10 2.71 -0.80 3.95
C ALA A 10 1.93 -2.12 4.08
N VAL A 11 2.46 -3.08 4.85
CA VAL A 11 1.80 -4.37 5.09
C VAL A 11 0.50 -4.17 5.87
N LEU A 12 0.50 -3.33 6.91
CA LEU A 12 -0.70 -3.05 7.70
C LEU A 12 -1.81 -2.43 6.85
N LEU A 13 -1.46 -1.39 6.07
CA LEU A 13 -2.39 -0.73 5.14
C LEU A 13 -2.97 -1.69 4.10
N PHE A 14 -2.13 -2.60 3.59
CA PHE A 14 -2.57 -3.60 2.63
C PHE A 14 -3.54 -4.62 3.26
N VAL A 15 -3.23 -5.11 4.47
CA VAL A 15 -4.10 -6.07 5.18
C VAL A 15 -5.43 -5.44 5.58
N GLU A 16 -5.43 -4.22 6.11
CA GLU A 16 -6.66 -3.49 6.45
C GLU A 16 -7.53 -3.25 5.21
N GLY A 17 -6.92 -2.82 4.11
CA GLY A 17 -7.62 -2.64 2.84
C GLY A 17 -8.21 -3.94 2.29
N LEU A 18 -7.48 -5.05 2.41
CA LEU A 18 -7.95 -6.38 2.00
C LEU A 18 -9.14 -6.85 2.83
N VAL A 19 -9.06 -6.75 4.15
CA VAL A 19 -10.18 -7.13 5.05
C VAL A 19 -11.43 -6.34 4.70
N LYS A 20 -11.30 -5.04 4.42
CA LYS A 20 -12.40 -4.19 4.02
C LYS A 20 -13.00 -4.60 2.66
N LEU A 21 -12.16 -4.85 1.65
CA LEU A 21 -12.61 -5.30 0.33
C LEU A 21 -13.33 -6.64 0.40
N ILE A 22 -12.82 -7.60 1.17
CA ILE A 22 -13.47 -8.91 1.36
C ILE A 22 -14.84 -8.77 2.04
N GLY A 23 -15.00 -7.78 2.94
CA GLY A 23 -16.27 -7.52 3.62
C GLY A 23 -17.30 -6.72 2.81
N GLU A 24 -16.85 -5.89 1.86
CA GLU A 24 -17.71 -4.95 1.12
C GLU A 24 -18.02 -5.40 -0.32
N CYS A 25 -17.14 -6.16 -0.97
CA CYS A 25 -17.32 -6.58 -2.36
C CYS A 25 -18.38 -7.67 -2.49
N LYS A 26 -19.33 -7.47 -3.41
CA LYS A 26 -20.43 -8.42 -3.65
C LYS A 26 -20.10 -9.47 -4.72
N ASP A 27 -19.13 -9.17 -5.57
CA ASP A 27 -18.68 -10.05 -6.65
C ASP A 27 -17.16 -10.02 -6.84
N PHE A 28 -16.67 -11.01 -7.59
CA PHE A 28 -15.24 -11.17 -7.87
C PHE A 28 -14.66 -10.04 -8.74
N SER A 29 -15.48 -9.33 -9.54
CA SER A 29 -15.00 -8.22 -10.37
C SER A 29 -14.76 -6.95 -9.56
N GLU A 30 -15.64 -6.64 -8.61
CA GLU A 30 -15.45 -5.57 -7.62
C GLU A 30 -14.24 -5.86 -6.74
N LEU A 31 -14.06 -7.12 -6.34
CA LEU A 31 -12.89 -7.55 -5.57
C LEU A 31 -11.60 -7.36 -6.36
N GLU A 32 -11.55 -7.78 -7.62
CA GLU A 32 -10.37 -7.62 -8.48
C GLU A 32 -10.00 -6.15 -8.67
N LYS A 33 -10.99 -5.30 -9.01
CA LYS A 33 -10.78 -3.84 -9.15
C LYS A 33 -10.34 -3.21 -7.84
N GLY A 34 -10.93 -3.63 -6.73
CA GLY A 34 -10.59 -3.16 -5.39
C GLY A 34 -9.17 -3.52 -5.02
N ILE A 35 -8.75 -4.79 -5.23
CA ILE A 35 -7.39 -5.26 -4.97
C ILE A 35 -6.40 -4.51 -5.85
N HIS A 36 -6.70 -4.31 -7.14
CA HIS A 36 -5.83 -3.55 -8.03
C HIS A 36 -5.62 -2.11 -7.53
N GLY A 37 -6.71 -1.42 -7.16
CA GLY A 37 -6.63 -0.07 -6.60
C GLY A 37 -5.89 0.01 -5.26
N LEU A 38 -6.05 -1.02 -4.41
CA LEU A 38 -5.33 -1.12 -3.15
C LEU A 38 -3.83 -1.32 -3.36
N CYS A 39 -3.44 -2.24 -4.24
CA CYS A 39 -2.04 -2.44 -4.65
C CYS A 39 -1.43 -1.14 -5.18
N GLN A 40 -2.14 -0.42 -6.05
CA GLN A 40 -1.65 0.82 -6.62
C GLN A 40 -1.42 1.90 -5.54
N LYS A 41 -2.33 2.02 -4.56
CA LYS A 41 -2.16 2.94 -3.42
C LYS A 41 -0.94 2.58 -2.58
N VAL A 42 -0.79 1.31 -2.21
CA VAL A 42 0.34 0.83 -1.39
C VAL A 42 1.67 1.05 -2.12
N CYS A 43 1.73 0.74 -3.42
CA CYS A 43 2.93 0.99 -4.24
C CYS A 43 3.29 2.48 -4.32
N ASN A 44 2.31 3.36 -4.53
CA ASN A 44 2.55 4.80 -4.55
C ASN A 44 3.10 5.31 -3.21
N GLN A 45 2.57 4.80 -2.10
CA GLN A 45 3.01 5.20 -0.77
C GLN A 45 4.43 4.72 -0.46
N VAL A 46 4.77 3.48 -0.82
CA VAL A 46 6.13 2.95 -0.74
C VAL A 46 7.10 3.74 -1.63
N LEU A 47 6.66 4.12 -2.83
CA LEU A 47 7.44 4.95 -3.75
C LEU A 47 7.69 6.34 -3.17
N SER A 48 6.68 6.99 -2.58
CA SER A 48 6.82 8.28 -1.91
C SER A 48 7.86 8.21 -0.78
N TRP A 49 7.79 7.19 0.07
CA TRP A 49 8.79 7.00 1.12
C TRP A 49 10.19 6.74 0.57
N ALA A 50 10.31 5.99 -0.52
CA ALA A 50 11.60 5.79 -1.18
C ALA A 50 12.18 7.11 -1.70
N LEU A 51 11.34 7.98 -2.28
CA LEU A 51 11.73 9.30 -2.76
C LEU A 51 12.14 10.24 -1.62
N GLU A 52 11.40 10.26 -0.51
CA GLU A 52 11.75 11.03 0.68
C GLU A 52 13.11 10.61 1.24
N GLN A 53 13.36 9.29 1.33
CA GLN A 53 14.65 8.77 1.78
C GLN A 53 15.80 9.12 0.82
N MET A 54 15.53 9.18 -0.49
CA MET A 54 16.53 9.61 -1.47
C MET A 54 16.85 11.09 -1.33
N ASP A 55 15.84 11.94 -1.09
CA ASP A 55 16.01 13.36 -0.85
C ASP A 55 16.83 13.63 0.43
N GLU A 56 16.55 12.90 1.52
CA GLU A 56 17.35 12.96 2.75
C GLU A 56 18.80 12.53 2.56
N ALA A 57 19.06 11.52 1.71
CA ALA A 57 20.42 11.05 1.43
C ALA A 57 21.23 12.01 0.54
N LEU A 58 20.54 12.89 -0.21
CA LEU A 58 21.15 13.93 -1.06
C LEU A 58 21.51 15.20 -0.27
N ARG A 59 21.06 15.30 0.99
CA ARG A 59 21.23 16.46 1.87
C ARG A 59 22.41 16.29 2.82
#